data_AF-A0A0N1LKK1-F1
#
_entry.id   AF-A0A0N1LKK1-F1
#
_cell.length_a   1.000
_cell.length_b   1.000
_cell.length_c   1.000
_cell.angle_alpha   90.00
_cell.angle_beta   90.00
_cell.angle_gamma   90.00
#
_symmetry.space_group_name_H-M   'P 1'
#
loop_
_entity.id
_entity.type
_entity.pdbx_description
1 polymer ?
#
loop_
_entity_poly.entity_id
_entity_poly.type
_entity_poly.pdbx_seq_one_letter_code
_entity_poly.pdbx_strand_id
1 'polypeptide(L)'
;MSDRTFGKGTTLGIVLIGALAFVAVLYWIGAGGGATNNGGGHAAGRGLNGYAGLAAMLEADGISVHRARSKDALKQPGLLVLTPPADAKGSDIAEIVAARRMIGPTLIVAPKWVAFPDFSNPLTKRGWTRVSGTNPPDWKGYHDDVSLDFVSGAAHGWTGSSAFADLRGPLPDDKTVQYGTGPGLQALVETQGGRTLAGYLSGDGSNPALEHWIGLGRRADADPDEEDANDDFARSYPVVLVFEPDLLDNWGLADKQTGLMARRLVFAAAGGRPVAVTFDLTLNGLGASRNLLTLAFEPPFLAATLCFFMALFAAGWRSFNRFGPPRVAGREIPLGKTVLVRNTAGLIRRAGRVRLIAGPFADAARERLVHALGLPRGRPPEETDAAIDRLQARLTATGPRWSELAARLRAAHRSADVVQRAAALQRLEKDLTE
;
A
#
# COMPACT_ATOMS: atom_id res chain seq x y z
N MET A 1 -13.42 -33.51 -26.48
CA MET A 1 -13.72 -32.45 -25.47
C MET A 1 -12.47 -31.63 -25.27
N SER A 2 -12.56 -30.30 -25.36
CA SER A 2 -11.41 -29.40 -25.26
C SER A 2 -11.01 -29.20 -23.80
N ASP A 3 -9.92 -29.82 -23.36
CA ASP A 3 -9.31 -29.44 -22.09
C ASP A 3 -8.53 -28.15 -22.28
N ARG A 4 -9.18 -27.03 -21.93
CA ARG A 4 -8.54 -25.74 -21.74
C ARG A 4 -7.92 -25.74 -20.34
N THR A 5 -6.60 -25.64 -20.24
CA THR A 5 -5.87 -25.60 -18.94
C THR A 5 -6.38 -24.49 -18.01
N PHE A 6 -6.88 -23.40 -18.57
CA PHE A 6 -7.78 -22.46 -17.89
C PHE A 6 -8.89 -22.06 -18.87
N GLY A 7 -10.14 -22.14 -18.46
CA GLY A 7 -11.26 -21.66 -19.29
C GLY A 7 -11.14 -20.15 -19.52
N LYS A 8 -11.67 -19.64 -20.65
CA LYS A 8 -11.73 -18.19 -20.91
C LYS A 8 -12.35 -17.42 -19.73
N GLY A 9 -13.36 -18.01 -19.08
CA GLY A 9 -13.98 -17.48 -17.86
C GLY A 9 -13.06 -17.48 -16.65
N THR A 10 -12.17 -18.48 -16.49
CA THR A 10 -11.22 -18.54 -15.38
C THR A 10 -10.13 -17.48 -15.51
N THR A 11 -9.58 -17.29 -16.72
CA THR A 11 -8.60 -16.21 -16.97
C THR A 11 -9.22 -14.84 -16.78
N LEU A 12 -10.45 -14.64 -17.28
CA LEU A 12 -11.19 -13.39 -17.08
C LEU A 12 -11.49 -13.14 -15.60
N GLY A 13 -11.85 -14.18 -14.84
CA GLY A 13 -12.09 -14.10 -13.40
C GLY A 13 -10.86 -13.70 -12.61
N ILE A 14 -9.69 -14.29 -12.89
CA ILE A 14 -8.42 -13.92 -12.22
C ILE A 14 -8.05 -12.45 -12.50
N VAL A 15 -8.19 -12.03 -13.75
CA VAL A 15 -7.95 -10.64 -14.17
C VAL A 15 -8.87 -9.67 -13.43
N LEU A 16 -10.16 -9.98 -13.34
CA LEU A 16 -11.15 -9.15 -12.68
C LEU A 16 -10.89 -9.05 -11.17
N ILE A 17 -10.55 -10.17 -10.53
CA ILE A 17 -10.19 -10.19 -9.10
C ILE A 17 -8.94 -9.34 -8.85
N GLY A 18 -7.91 -9.45 -9.70
CA GLY A 18 -6.71 -8.61 -9.61
C GLY A 18 -7.02 -7.12 -9.77
N ALA A 19 -7.89 -6.76 -10.71
CA ALA A 19 -8.34 -5.38 -10.90
C ALA A 19 -9.09 -4.83 -9.68
N LEU A 20 -10.02 -5.63 -9.14
CA LEU A 20 -10.79 -5.25 -7.96
C LEU A 20 -9.92 -5.14 -6.71
N ALA A 21 -8.96 -6.05 -6.52
CA ALA A 21 -7.99 -5.98 -5.43
C ALA A 21 -7.10 -4.73 -5.53
N PHE A 22 -6.65 -4.38 -6.74
CA PHE A 22 -5.86 -3.18 -6.98
C PHE A 22 -6.65 -1.90 -6.68
N VAL A 23 -7.89 -1.81 -7.16
CA VAL A 23 -8.79 -0.68 -6.85
C VAL A 23 -9.08 -0.61 -5.35
N ALA A 24 -9.27 -1.75 -4.68
CA ALA A 24 -9.49 -1.79 -3.24
C ALA A 24 -8.27 -1.29 -2.45
N VAL A 25 -7.05 -1.64 -2.86
CA VAL A 25 -5.81 -1.13 -2.23
C VAL A 25 -5.67 0.37 -2.46
N LEU A 26 -5.87 0.85 -3.69
CA LEU A 26 -5.87 2.30 -3.96
C LEU A 26 -6.92 3.02 -3.14
N TYR A 27 -8.14 2.47 -3.07
CA TYR A 27 -9.20 3.01 -2.24
C TYR A 27 -8.82 3.01 -0.76
N TRP A 28 -8.16 1.99 -0.24
CA TRP A 28 -7.77 1.94 1.17
C TRP A 28 -6.66 2.96 1.50
N ILE A 29 -5.71 3.15 0.60
CA ILE A 29 -4.65 4.15 0.71
C ILE A 29 -5.22 5.57 0.56
N GLY A 30 -6.15 5.77 -0.37
CA GLY A 30 -6.84 7.04 -0.55
C GLY A 30 -7.81 7.32 0.60
N ALA A 31 -8.81 6.49 0.82
CA ALA A 31 -9.79 6.69 1.89
C ALA A 31 -9.19 6.74 3.32
N GLY A 32 -7.88 6.49 3.49
CA GLY A 32 -7.08 6.68 4.70
C GLY A 32 -6.96 8.13 5.20
N GLY A 33 -8.08 8.83 5.35
CA GLY A 33 -8.21 9.91 6.31
C GLY A 33 -8.80 9.33 7.59
N GLY A 34 -8.02 9.26 8.67
CA GLY A 34 -8.52 8.80 9.98
C GLY A 34 -9.78 9.56 10.41
N ALA A 35 -10.49 9.02 11.42
CA ALA A 35 -11.66 9.70 11.96
C ALA A 35 -11.31 11.15 12.34
N THR A 36 -12.04 12.11 11.79
CA THR A 36 -11.71 13.55 11.94
C THR A 36 -11.81 14.03 13.39
N ASN A 37 -12.61 13.38 14.23
CA ASN A 37 -12.59 13.58 15.68
C ASN A 37 -11.62 12.57 16.34
N ASN A 38 -10.33 12.85 16.21
CA ASN A 38 -9.20 12.04 16.71
C ASN A 38 -8.60 12.58 18.03
N GLY A 39 -9.12 13.68 18.58
CA GLY A 39 -8.53 14.38 19.73
C GLY A 39 -7.46 15.42 19.35
N GLY A 40 -7.28 15.71 18.06
CA GLY A 40 -6.37 16.74 17.60
C GLY A 40 -6.88 18.16 17.83
N GLY A 41 -5.94 19.11 17.91
CA GLY A 41 -6.20 20.54 18.02
C GLY A 41 -6.61 21.16 16.69
N HIS A 42 -7.82 20.84 16.22
CA HIS A 42 -8.40 21.34 14.98
C HIS A 42 -9.94 21.41 15.07
N ALA A 43 -10.59 22.00 14.06
CA ALA A 43 -12.04 22.23 14.03
C ALA A 43 -12.93 20.99 14.01
N ALA A 44 -12.38 19.80 13.73
CA ALA A 44 -13.11 18.54 13.88
C ALA A 44 -12.93 17.87 15.26
N GLY A 45 -12.03 18.41 16.09
CA GLY A 45 -11.64 17.86 17.39
C GLY A 45 -12.61 18.33 18.48
N ARG A 46 -13.19 17.36 19.21
CA ARG A 46 -14.12 17.61 20.32
C ARG A 46 -13.46 17.49 21.70
N GLY A 47 -12.15 17.25 21.75
CA GLY A 47 -11.35 17.26 22.98
C GLY A 47 -11.14 18.69 23.50
N LEU A 48 -10.52 18.83 24.67
CA LEU A 48 -10.31 20.13 25.31
C LEU A 48 -9.57 21.11 24.38
N ASN A 49 -8.48 20.66 23.78
CA ASN A 49 -7.62 21.41 22.86
C ASN A 49 -8.17 21.57 21.43
N GLY A 50 -9.39 21.09 21.14
CA GLY A 50 -10.00 21.15 19.82
C GLY A 50 -10.81 22.41 19.58
N TYR A 51 -11.30 22.62 18.35
CA TYR A 51 -12.05 23.83 17.96
C TYR A 51 -13.45 23.55 17.40
N ALA A 52 -13.98 22.34 17.63
CA ALA A 52 -15.33 21.99 17.15
C ALA A 52 -16.43 22.84 17.79
N GLY A 53 -16.24 23.30 19.04
CA GLY A 53 -17.14 24.22 19.74
C GLY A 53 -17.17 25.59 19.07
N LEU A 54 -16.02 26.11 18.65
CA LEU A 54 -15.94 27.38 17.91
C LEU A 54 -16.70 27.27 16.59
N ALA A 55 -16.45 26.21 15.83
CA ALA A 55 -17.15 25.95 14.57
C ALA A 55 -18.68 25.86 14.78
N ALA A 56 -19.12 25.12 15.80
CA ALA A 56 -20.55 24.98 16.12
C ALA A 56 -21.19 26.31 16.56
N MET A 57 -20.46 27.13 17.32
CA MET A 57 -20.92 28.47 17.72
C MET A 57 -21.12 29.38 16.50
N LEU A 58 -20.17 29.37 15.56
CA LEU A 58 -20.27 30.16 14.33
C LEU A 58 -21.41 29.65 13.42
N GLU A 59 -21.58 28.33 13.30
CA GLU A 59 -22.72 27.72 12.59
C GLU A 59 -24.06 28.16 13.23
N ALA A 60 -24.15 28.21 14.57
CA ALA A 60 -25.33 28.68 15.29
C ALA A 60 -25.58 30.20 15.09
N ASP A 61 -24.53 30.98 14.84
CA ASP A 61 -24.63 32.38 14.39
C ASP A 61 -25.04 32.51 12.91
N GLY A 62 -25.36 31.42 12.21
CA GLY A 62 -25.77 31.42 10.81
C GLY A 62 -24.63 31.67 9.82
N ILE A 63 -23.38 31.47 10.24
CA ILE A 63 -22.19 31.62 9.39
C ILE A 63 -21.93 30.30 8.67
N SER A 64 -21.56 30.36 7.38
CA SER A 64 -21.20 29.17 6.62
C SER A 64 -19.83 28.67 7.06
N VAL A 65 -19.77 27.54 7.78
CA VAL A 65 -18.50 26.96 8.24
C VAL A 65 -18.06 25.80 7.35
N HIS A 66 -16.88 25.94 6.75
CA HIS A 66 -16.24 24.91 5.96
C HIS A 66 -15.06 24.29 6.72
N ARG A 67 -14.84 22.99 6.52
CA ARG A 67 -13.70 22.25 7.07
C ARG A 67 -12.87 21.77 5.88
N ALA A 68 -11.86 22.55 5.50
CA ALA A 68 -11.08 22.34 4.30
C ALA A 68 -10.15 21.14 4.45
N ARG A 69 -10.20 20.24 3.48
CA ARG A 69 -9.39 19.02 3.44
C ARG A 69 -8.52 18.94 2.18
N SER A 70 -8.40 20.03 1.42
CA SER A 70 -7.54 20.15 0.24
C SER A 70 -6.99 21.57 0.12
N LYS A 71 -5.83 21.74 -0.54
CA LYS A 71 -5.22 23.07 -0.77
C LYS A 71 -6.16 24.02 -1.53
N ASP A 72 -6.95 23.51 -2.48
CA ASP A 72 -7.88 24.35 -3.24
C ASP A 72 -9.06 24.83 -2.40
N ALA A 73 -9.50 24.06 -1.40
CA ALA A 73 -10.55 24.49 -0.48
C ALA A 73 -10.10 25.64 0.43
N LEU A 74 -8.79 25.87 0.59
CA LEU A 74 -8.24 27.00 1.35
C LEU A 74 -8.37 28.32 0.58
N LYS A 75 -8.51 28.28 -0.75
CA LYS A 75 -8.58 29.47 -1.62
C LYS A 75 -9.99 30.08 -1.72
N GLN A 76 -10.94 29.62 -0.91
CA GLN A 76 -12.30 30.15 -0.89
C GLN A 76 -12.35 31.53 -0.21
N PRO A 77 -13.18 32.48 -0.68
CA PRO A 77 -13.39 33.76 0.01
C PRO A 77 -13.91 33.59 1.44
N GLY A 78 -13.72 34.61 2.28
CA GLY A 78 -14.09 34.60 3.71
C GLY A 78 -12.87 34.44 4.61
N LEU A 79 -13.09 34.22 5.92
CA LEU A 79 -12.00 34.05 6.89
C LEU A 79 -11.44 32.62 6.81
N LEU A 80 -10.12 32.48 6.77
CA LEU A 80 -9.42 31.20 6.94
C LEU A 80 -8.88 31.12 8.36
N VAL A 81 -9.18 30.03 9.06
CA VAL A 81 -8.63 29.71 10.37
C VAL A 81 -7.66 28.56 10.23
N LEU A 82 -6.40 28.80 10.55
CA LEU A 82 -5.34 27.81 10.61
C LEU A 82 -5.11 27.40 12.06
N THR A 83 -5.05 26.10 12.31
CA THR A 83 -4.68 25.52 13.61
C THR A 83 -3.52 24.54 13.42
N PRO A 84 -2.34 25.03 12.97
CA PRO A 84 -1.24 24.14 12.61
C PRO A 84 -0.71 23.42 13.85
N PRO A 85 -0.33 22.14 13.74
CA PRO A 85 0.34 21.44 14.84
C PRO A 85 1.74 22.03 15.09
N ALA A 86 2.32 21.72 16.26
CA ALA A 86 3.61 22.27 16.69
C ALA A 86 4.78 21.89 15.75
N ASP A 87 4.69 20.72 15.11
CA ASP A 87 5.65 20.17 14.16
C ASP A 87 5.33 20.52 12.69
N ALA A 88 4.34 21.40 12.45
CA ALA A 88 4.07 21.90 11.11
C ALA A 88 5.29 22.65 10.56
N LYS A 89 5.55 22.50 9.25
CA LYS A 89 6.62 23.24 8.59
C LYS A 89 6.19 24.70 8.43
N GLY A 90 7.01 25.63 8.93
CA GLY A 90 6.77 27.07 8.76
C GLY A 90 6.60 27.46 7.29
N SER A 91 7.36 26.85 6.38
CA SER A 91 7.24 27.07 4.94
C SER A 91 5.84 26.76 4.37
N ASP A 92 5.16 25.75 4.90
CA ASP A 92 3.82 25.35 4.43
C ASP A 92 2.76 26.36 4.92
N ILE A 93 2.92 26.88 6.15
CA ILE A 93 2.09 27.95 6.70
C ILE A 93 2.31 29.23 5.88
N ALA A 94 3.56 29.59 5.59
CA ALA A 94 3.93 30.74 4.79
C ALA A 94 3.33 30.68 3.36
N GLU A 95 3.39 29.51 2.71
CA GLU A 95 2.78 29.28 1.39
C GLU A 95 1.27 29.56 1.40
N ILE A 96 0.56 29.02 2.41
CA ILE A 96 -0.89 29.21 2.55
C ILE A 96 -1.23 30.68 2.80
N VAL A 97 -0.52 31.32 3.74
CA VAL A 97 -0.74 32.73 4.09
C VAL A 97 -0.49 33.64 2.90
N ALA A 98 0.64 33.46 2.20
CA ALA A 98 0.97 34.24 1.01
C ALA A 98 -0.09 34.11 -0.08
N ALA A 99 -0.60 32.90 -0.33
CA ALA A 99 -1.67 32.67 -1.30
C ALA A 99 -3.01 33.32 -0.89
N ARG A 100 -3.21 33.58 0.40
CA ARG A 100 -4.44 34.13 0.97
C ARG A 100 -4.47 35.64 1.07
N ARG A 101 -3.31 36.29 1.05
CA ARG A 101 -3.15 37.76 1.18
C ARG A 101 -4.12 38.57 0.33
N MET A 102 -4.45 38.10 -0.88
CA MET A 102 -5.34 38.80 -1.82
C MET A 102 -6.75 38.20 -1.93
N ILE A 103 -7.03 37.13 -1.18
CA ILE A 103 -8.30 36.38 -1.23
C ILE A 103 -9.17 36.67 -0.01
N GLY A 104 -8.55 36.71 1.17
CA GLY A 104 -9.28 36.95 2.42
C GLY A 104 -8.38 36.87 3.66
N PRO A 105 -8.88 37.35 4.81
CA PRO A 105 -8.12 37.38 6.06
C PRO A 105 -7.80 35.97 6.56
N THR A 106 -6.71 35.89 7.34
CA THR A 106 -6.26 34.63 7.94
C THR A 106 -6.05 34.80 9.44
N LEU A 107 -6.65 33.90 10.23
CA LEU A 107 -6.47 33.78 11.66
C LEU A 107 -5.65 32.51 11.93
N ILE A 108 -4.51 32.64 12.61
CA ILE A 108 -3.63 31.52 12.93
C ILE A 108 -3.61 31.35 14.43
N VAL A 109 -3.92 30.14 14.88
CA VAL A 109 -3.93 29.78 16.29
C VAL A 109 -2.74 28.89 16.59
N ALA A 110 -1.87 29.36 17.48
CA ALA A 110 -0.69 28.64 17.92
C ALA A 110 -1.06 27.40 18.75
N PRO A 111 -0.33 26.29 18.58
CA PRO A 111 -0.49 25.13 19.44
C PRO A 111 0.10 25.43 20.81
N LYS A 112 -0.48 24.81 21.84
CA LYS A 112 0.02 24.86 23.22
C LYS A 112 -0.02 23.48 23.85
N TRP A 113 -1.15 22.79 23.81
CA TRP A 113 -1.35 21.55 24.56
C TRP A 113 -0.85 20.29 23.85
N VAL A 114 -0.14 19.44 24.59
CA VAL A 114 0.01 18.03 24.27
C VAL A 114 -1.17 17.27 24.87
N ALA A 115 -2.03 16.73 24.01
CA ALA A 115 -3.24 16.04 24.44
C ALA A 115 -3.29 14.62 23.85
N PHE A 116 -3.72 13.66 24.67
CA PHE A 116 -3.89 12.26 24.26
C PHE A 116 -5.29 11.77 24.58
N PRO A 117 -5.82 10.77 23.84
CA PRO A 117 -7.02 10.08 24.27
C PRO A 117 -6.85 9.49 25.67
N ASP A 118 -7.86 9.64 26.51
CA ASP A 118 -7.80 9.15 27.89
C ASP A 118 -8.19 7.67 27.98
N PHE A 119 -7.28 6.79 27.57
CA PHE A 119 -7.51 5.34 27.53
C PHE A 119 -7.71 4.70 28.92
N SER A 120 -7.32 5.38 29.99
CA SER A 120 -7.51 4.90 31.36
C SER A 120 -8.95 5.03 31.86
N ASN A 121 -9.76 5.87 31.23
CA ASN A 121 -11.16 6.06 31.60
C ASN A 121 -12.08 5.23 30.66
N PRO A 122 -12.79 4.21 31.18
CA PRO A 122 -13.66 3.35 30.36
C PRO A 122 -14.87 4.08 29.77
N LEU A 123 -15.20 5.28 30.26
CA LEU A 123 -16.28 6.13 29.74
C LEU A 123 -15.80 7.10 28.63
N THR A 124 -14.50 7.10 28.30
CA THR A 124 -13.91 7.99 27.29
C THR A 124 -14.58 7.78 25.93
N LYS A 125 -15.20 8.84 25.43
CA LYS A 125 -15.75 8.87 24.06
C LYS A 125 -14.65 9.18 23.06
N ARG A 126 -14.88 8.79 21.80
CA ARG A 126 -13.94 9.10 20.72
C ARG A 126 -13.65 10.61 20.66
N GLY A 127 -12.37 10.96 20.62
CA GLY A 127 -11.87 12.32 20.52
C GLY A 127 -11.87 13.11 21.84
N TRP A 128 -12.30 12.52 22.95
CA TRP A 128 -12.02 13.08 24.27
C TRP A 128 -10.53 12.99 24.56
N THR A 129 -9.98 14.04 25.13
CA THR A 129 -8.55 14.15 25.40
C THR A 129 -8.28 14.54 26.83
N ARG A 130 -7.13 14.10 27.32
CA ARG A 130 -6.49 14.58 28.55
C ARG A 130 -5.22 15.32 28.16
N VAL A 131 -5.05 16.50 28.75
CA VAL A 131 -3.84 17.31 28.60
C VAL A 131 -2.73 16.70 29.46
N SER A 132 -1.55 16.54 28.88
CA SER A 132 -0.37 15.94 29.53
C SER A 132 0.81 16.91 29.66
N GLY A 133 0.75 18.09 29.04
CA GLY A 133 1.82 19.07 29.06
C GLY A 133 1.67 20.06 27.91
N THR A 134 2.74 20.83 27.63
CA THR A 134 2.77 21.81 26.55
C THR A 134 3.79 21.47 25.47
N ASN A 135 3.52 21.93 24.25
CA ASN A 135 4.42 21.85 23.10
C ASN A 135 4.20 23.10 22.22
N PRO A 136 4.94 24.19 22.47
CA PRO A 136 4.86 25.39 21.65
C PRO A 136 5.33 25.10 20.20
N PRO A 137 4.99 25.95 19.23
CA PRO A 137 5.36 25.74 17.83
C PRO A 137 6.87 25.87 17.58
N ASP A 138 7.41 25.04 16.67
CA ASP A 138 8.76 25.17 16.08
C ASP A 138 8.66 25.49 14.57
N TRP A 139 7.89 26.53 14.24
CA TRP A 139 7.55 26.90 12.86
C TRP A 139 8.65 27.68 12.13
N LYS A 140 9.87 27.14 12.08
CA LYS A 140 11.02 27.80 11.44
C LYS A 140 10.69 28.25 10.02
N GLY A 141 11.02 29.50 9.71
CA GLY A 141 10.76 30.13 8.42
C GLY A 141 9.38 30.78 8.29
N TYR A 142 8.63 30.92 9.39
CA TYR A 142 7.38 31.65 9.43
C TYR A 142 7.33 32.57 10.66
N HIS A 143 7.41 33.89 10.42
CA HIS A 143 7.49 34.92 11.47
C HIS A 143 8.55 34.61 12.54
N ASP A 144 9.80 34.36 12.12
CA ASP A 144 10.93 34.10 13.02
C ASP A 144 11.28 35.31 13.92
N ASP A 145 10.70 36.48 13.64
CA ASP A 145 10.78 37.71 14.44
C ASP A 145 9.74 37.77 15.57
N VAL A 146 8.77 36.86 15.58
CA VAL A 146 7.79 36.69 16.66
C VAL A 146 8.19 35.52 17.54
N SER A 147 8.51 35.82 18.80
CA SER A 147 8.83 34.83 19.82
C SER A 147 7.61 34.46 20.65
N LEU A 148 7.53 33.20 21.08
CA LEU A 148 6.51 32.69 21.98
C LEU A 148 7.14 32.26 23.30
N ASP A 149 6.49 32.60 24.40
CA ASP A 149 6.93 32.25 25.75
C ASP A 149 5.72 32.09 26.67
N PHE A 150 5.94 31.67 27.92
CA PHE A 150 4.91 31.45 28.93
C PHE A 150 4.98 32.49 30.04
N VAL A 151 3.81 32.95 30.50
CA VAL A 151 3.74 33.91 31.62
C VAL A 151 4.39 33.31 32.87
N SER A 152 5.17 34.13 33.59
CA SER A 152 5.69 33.76 34.90
C SER A 152 4.62 33.96 35.97
N GLY A 153 4.11 32.86 36.53
CA GLY A 153 3.07 32.89 37.57
C GLY A 153 1.66 32.82 36.99
N ALA A 154 0.71 33.49 37.65
CA ALA A 154 -0.69 33.50 37.23
C ALA A 154 -0.98 34.67 36.29
N ALA A 155 -1.62 34.41 35.14
CA ALA A 155 -1.96 35.45 34.17
C ALA A 155 -3.17 36.31 34.60
N HIS A 156 -3.98 35.79 35.53
CA HIS A 156 -5.22 36.39 36.01
C HIS A 156 -6.25 36.62 34.91
N GLY A 157 -6.33 35.66 33.97
CA GLY A 157 -7.25 35.67 32.85
C GLY A 157 -6.81 36.55 31.69
N TRP A 158 -7.78 36.89 30.84
CA TRP A 158 -7.58 37.72 29.66
C TRP A 158 -8.34 39.04 29.77
N THR A 159 -7.82 40.06 29.09
CA THR A 159 -8.43 41.38 28.93
C THR A 159 -8.38 41.80 27.46
N GLY A 160 -9.41 42.48 26.96
CA GLY A 160 -9.32 43.14 25.66
C GLY A 160 -8.34 44.31 25.70
N SER A 161 -7.84 44.74 24.55
CA SER A 161 -7.04 45.95 24.41
C SER A 161 -7.90 47.15 23.99
N SER A 162 -7.40 48.37 24.24
CA SER A 162 -7.91 49.65 23.73
C SER A 162 -9.44 49.78 23.72
N ALA A 163 -10.11 49.74 22.56
CA ALA A 163 -11.56 49.94 22.44
C ALA A 163 -12.39 48.88 23.19
N PHE A 164 -11.75 47.77 23.59
CA PHE A 164 -12.36 46.68 24.32
C PHE A 164 -11.67 46.39 25.66
N ALA A 165 -10.97 47.38 26.24
CA ALA A 165 -10.27 47.25 27.52
C ALA A 165 -11.16 46.83 28.70
N ASP A 166 -12.46 47.14 28.64
CA ASP A 166 -13.42 46.74 29.68
C ASP A 166 -13.76 45.24 29.65
N LEU A 167 -13.51 44.56 28.53
CA LEU A 167 -13.79 43.13 28.38
C LEU A 167 -12.72 42.32 29.11
N ARG A 168 -13.17 41.37 29.93
CA ARG A 168 -12.30 40.45 30.65
C ARG A 168 -12.97 39.11 30.90
N GLY A 169 -12.18 38.07 31.07
CA GLY A 169 -12.67 36.73 31.40
C GLY A 169 -11.57 35.80 31.90
N PRO A 170 -11.94 34.62 32.42
CA PRO A 170 -10.97 33.65 32.91
C PRO A 170 -10.27 32.93 31.75
N LEU A 171 -9.06 32.45 32.02
CA LEU A 171 -8.41 31.39 31.25
C LEU A 171 -8.62 30.06 31.99
N PRO A 172 -8.85 28.94 31.27
CA PRO A 172 -9.06 27.64 31.91
C PRO A 172 -7.83 27.13 32.67
N ASP A 173 -6.63 27.38 32.13
CA ASP A 173 -5.35 27.25 32.86
C ASP A 173 -4.70 28.63 32.95
N ASP A 174 -4.64 29.17 34.17
CA ASP A 174 -4.09 30.50 34.42
C ASP A 174 -2.59 30.51 34.72
N LYS A 175 -1.94 29.33 34.78
CA LYS A 175 -0.51 29.17 35.10
C LYS A 175 0.34 28.87 33.88
N THR A 176 -0.28 28.28 32.85
CA THR A 176 0.37 27.84 31.62
C THR A 176 -0.19 28.64 30.45
N VAL A 177 0.08 29.94 30.47
CA VAL A 177 -0.47 30.90 29.51
C VAL A 177 0.61 31.31 28.53
N GLN A 178 0.36 31.05 27.24
CA GLN A 178 1.28 31.33 26.15
C GLN A 178 1.06 32.75 25.63
N TYR A 179 2.13 33.51 25.44
CA TYR A 179 2.08 34.86 24.89
C TYR A 179 3.10 35.06 23.77
N GLY A 180 2.84 36.02 22.89
CA GLY A 180 3.72 36.39 21.80
C GLY A 180 4.40 37.73 22.03
N THR A 181 5.64 37.88 21.57
CA THR A 181 6.32 39.18 21.48
C THR A 181 7.08 39.30 20.17
N GLY A 182 7.01 40.46 19.55
CA GLY A 182 7.70 40.74 18.29
C GLY A 182 7.58 42.21 17.88
N PRO A 183 8.43 42.67 16.96
CA PRO A 183 8.36 44.03 16.45
C PRO A 183 7.02 44.25 15.71
N GLY A 184 6.36 45.38 15.99
CA GLY A 184 5.09 45.73 15.36
C GLY A 184 3.89 44.88 15.78
N LEU A 185 4.04 43.97 16.74
CA LEU A 185 2.91 43.17 17.25
C LEU A 185 1.97 44.04 18.09
N GLN A 186 0.78 44.31 17.56
CA GLN A 186 -0.29 45.05 18.25
C GLN A 186 -1.25 44.06 18.91
N ALA A 187 -1.46 44.24 20.21
CA ALA A 187 -2.31 43.33 20.96
C ALA A 187 -3.80 43.62 20.74
N LEU A 188 -4.56 42.54 20.61
CA LEU A 188 -6.03 42.54 20.60
C LEU A 188 -6.57 42.01 21.93
N VAL A 189 -5.90 40.99 22.46
CA VAL A 189 -6.19 40.38 23.76
C VAL A 189 -4.88 40.25 24.52
N GLU A 190 -4.88 40.64 25.79
CA GLU A 190 -3.72 40.66 26.67
C GLU A 190 -4.04 39.97 28.00
N THR A 191 -3.01 39.72 28.80
CA THR A 191 -3.16 39.46 30.24
C THR A 191 -3.26 40.79 30.99
N GLN A 192 -3.65 40.73 32.27
CA GLN A 192 -3.58 41.91 33.14
C GLN A 192 -2.16 42.48 33.29
N GLY A 193 -1.14 41.65 33.08
CA GLY A 193 0.26 42.04 33.05
C GLY A 193 0.76 42.59 31.71
N GLY A 194 -0.13 42.85 30.75
CA GLY A 194 0.20 43.40 29.43
C GLY A 194 0.93 42.43 28.49
N ARG A 195 0.76 41.12 28.68
CA ARG A 195 1.33 40.10 27.76
C ARG A 195 0.34 39.79 26.65
N THR A 196 0.79 39.85 25.39
CA THR A 196 -0.07 39.66 24.22
C THR A 196 -0.49 38.20 24.04
N LEU A 197 -1.79 37.93 24.19
CA LEU A 197 -2.40 36.60 24.00
C LEU A 197 -2.91 36.41 22.56
N ALA A 198 -3.39 37.48 21.93
CA ALA A 198 -3.72 37.54 20.52
C ALA A 198 -3.37 38.91 19.97
N GLY A 199 -2.85 38.98 18.75
CA GLY A 199 -2.43 40.23 18.14
C GLY A 199 -2.30 40.13 16.63
N TYR A 200 -1.98 41.24 16.00
CA TYR A 200 -1.67 41.30 14.58
C TYR A 200 -0.47 42.22 14.35
N LEU A 201 0.25 42.04 13.26
CA LEU A 201 1.43 42.86 12.96
C LEU A 201 1.00 44.18 12.30
N SER A 202 1.34 45.31 12.90
CA SER A 202 1.11 46.64 12.32
C SER A 202 1.92 46.77 11.02
N GLY A 203 1.25 47.08 9.91
CA GLY A 203 1.87 47.09 8.57
C GLY A 203 1.55 45.85 7.73
N ASP A 204 0.77 44.91 8.27
CA ASP A 204 0.42 43.66 7.61
C ASP A 204 -1.03 43.66 7.06
N GLY A 205 -1.30 44.49 6.04
CA GLY A 205 -2.62 44.66 5.44
C GLY A 205 -3.59 45.54 6.26
N SER A 206 -4.54 46.22 5.59
CA SER A 206 -5.54 47.05 6.27
C SER A 206 -6.77 46.25 6.70
N ASN A 207 -7.25 46.50 7.92
CA ASN A 207 -8.51 45.97 8.41
C ASN A 207 -9.15 46.95 9.40
N PRO A 208 -10.24 47.63 8.99
CA PRO A 208 -10.88 48.66 9.81
C PRO A 208 -11.37 48.16 11.18
N ALA A 209 -11.78 46.90 11.28
CA ALA A 209 -12.28 46.33 12.54
C ALA A 209 -11.14 46.12 13.54
N LEU A 210 -9.96 45.70 13.08
CA LEU A 210 -8.77 45.54 13.91
C LEU A 210 -8.14 46.89 14.27
N GLU A 211 -8.08 47.81 13.30
CA GLU A 211 -7.62 49.20 13.52
C GLU A 211 -8.48 49.89 14.60
N HIS A 212 -9.80 49.75 14.50
CA HIS A 212 -10.72 50.24 15.54
C HIS A 212 -10.49 49.57 16.89
N TRP A 213 -10.26 48.24 16.91
CA TRP A 213 -10.00 47.49 18.14
C TRP A 213 -8.84 48.08 18.92
N ILE A 214 -7.72 48.34 18.25
CA ILE A 214 -6.51 48.87 18.89
C ILE A 214 -6.52 50.40 19.06
N GLY A 215 -7.60 51.08 18.66
CA GLY A 215 -7.74 52.52 18.79
C GLY A 215 -6.93 53.33 17.78
N LEU A 216 -6.51 52.73 16.66
CA LEU A 216 -5.99 53.48 15.52
C LEU A 216 -7.15 54.24 14.86
N GLY A 217 -7.26 55.52 15.17
CA GLY A 217 -8.02 56.45 14.33
C GLY A 217 -7.30 56.56 13.00
N ARG A 218 -7.93 56.13 11.90
CA ARG A 218 -7.36 56.26 10.56
C ARG A 218 -6.90 57.70 10.38
N ARG A 219 -5.60 57.90 10.14
CA ARG A 219 -5.08 59.16 9.62
C ARG A 219 -5.83 59.44 8.31
N ALA A 220 -6.67 60.48 8.30
CA ALA A 220 -7.43 60.91 7.12
C ALA A 220 -6.52 61.55 6.03
N ASP A 221 -5.22 61.52 6.27
CA ASP A 221 -4.11 62.13 5.54
C ASP A 221 -3.30 61.13 4.70
N ALA A 222 -3.74 59.88 4.53
CA ALA A 222 -3.27 59.09 3.39
C ALA A 222 -4.02 59.59 2.15
N ASP A 223 -3.38 60.50 1.42
CA ASP A 223 -3.86 61.00 0.12
C ASP A 223 -4.06 59.80 -0.81
N PRO A 224 -5.29 59.53 -1.30
CA PRO A 224 -5.53 58.43 -2.24
C PRO A 224 -4.76 58.58 -3.57
N ASP A 225 -4.18 59.77 -3.83
CA ASP A 225 -3.36 60.07 -5.01
C ASP A 225 -1.82 60.05 -4.71
N GLU A 226 -1.38 59.68 -3.49
CA GLU A 226 0.05 59.47 -3.19
C GLU A 226 0.57 58.19 -3.89
N GLU A 227 1.42 58.37 -4.90
CA GLU A 227 2.07 57.32 -5.71
C GLU A 227 2.84 56.25 -4.88
N ASP A 228 3.14 56.53 -3.61
CA ASP A 228 3.88 55.68 -2.68
C ASP A 228 3.03 55.14 -1.49
N ALA A 229 1.72 55.37 -1.47
CA ALA A 229 0.80 54.70 -0.53
C ALA A 229 0.67 53.22 -0.91
N ASN A 230 1.72 52.46 -0.59
CA ASN A 230 2.02 51.10 -1.02
C ASN A 230 0.74 50.31 -1.39
N ASP A 231 0.48 50.22 -2.70
CA ASP A 231 -0.76 49.67 -3.29
C ASP A 231 -1.04 48.23 -2.79
N ASP A 232 0.01 47.53 -2.34
CA ASP A 232 -0.04 46.21 -1.71
C ASP A 232 -0.56 46.22 -0.26
N PHE A 233 -0.31 47.25 0.54
CA PHE A 233 -0.80 47.35 1.93
C PHE A 233 -2.31 47.59 1.97
N ALA A 234 -2.83 48.45 1.08
CA ALA A 234 -4.25 48.73 0.97
C ALA A 234 -5.05 47.54 0.39
N ARG A 235 -4.40 46.66 -0.37
CA ARG A 235 -5.04 45.51 -1.05
C ARG A 235 -4.83 44.16 -0.36
N SER A 236 -3.93 44.06 0.61
CA SER A 236 -3.67 42.81 1.34
C SER A 236 -4.51 42.69 2.61
N TYR A 237 -4.97 41.48 2.87
CA TYR A 237 -5.69 41.13 4.10
C TYR A 237 -4.72 40.80 5.24
N PRO A 238 -5.11 41.10 6.50
CA PRO A 238 -4.23 40.89 7.64
C PRO A 238 -4.14 39.43 8.05
N VAL A 239 -3.05 39.15 8.76
CA VAL A 239 -2.85 37.93 9.51
C VAL A 239 -2.99 38.24 11.00
N VAL A 240 -3.97 37.60 11.64
CA VAL A 240 -4.13 37.64 13.10
C VAL A 240 -3.50 36.40 13.70
N LEU A 241 -2.63 36.60 14.69
CA LEU A 241 -1.94 35.55 15.43
C LEU A 241 -2.57 35.42 16.82
N VAL A 242 -3.00 34.22 17.17
CA VAL A 242 -3.52 33.87 18.49
C VAL A 242 -2.49 32.97 19.16
N PHE A 243 -1.76 33.52 20.12
CA PHE A 243 -0.70 32.82 20.84
C PHE A 243 -1.27 31.90 21.91
N GLU A 244 -2.36 32.32 22.55
CA GLU A 244 -3.06 31.54 23.57
C GLU A 244 -4.30 30.84 22.97
N PRO A 245 -4.21 29.53 22.64
CA PRO A 245 -5.32 28.82 22.03
C PRO A 245 -6.56 28.67 22.92
N ASP A 246 -6.43 28.76 24.25
CA ASP A 246 -7.55 28.71 25.18
C ASP A 246 -8.49 29.92 25.05
N LEU A 247 -8.13 30.93 24.26
CA LEU A 247 -9.08 31.97 23.85
C LEU A 247 -10.14 31.46 22.87
N LEU A 248 -9.89 30.35 22.18
CA LEU A 248 -10.68 29.86 21.04
C LEU A 248 -11.03 28.36 21.12
N ASP A 249 -10.29 27.58 21.90
CA ASP A 249 -10.47 26.12 21.99
C ASP A 249 -11.71 25.73 22.83
N ASN A 250 -12.05 24.44 22.80
CA ASN A 250 -13.23 23.93 23.49
C ASN A 250 -13.14 24.07 25.02
N TRP A 251 -11.94 24.12 25.60
CA TRP A 251 -11.75 24.29 27.04
C TRP A 251 -12.08 25.73 27.45
N GLY A 252 -11.57 26.71 26.71
CA GLY A 252 -11.88 28.12 26.92
C GLY A 252 -13.34 28.47 26.64
N LEU A 253 -13.91 27.93 25.56
CA LEU A 253 -15.32 28.16 25.18
C LEU A 253 -16.34 27.61 26.18
N ALA A 254 -15.93 26.82 27.17
CA ALA A 254 -16.79 26.44 28.28
C ALA A 254 -17.20 27.65 29.14
N ASP A 255 -16.40 28.73 29.13
CA ASP A 255 -16.77 30.01 29.73
C ASP A 255 -17.51 30.93 28.76
N LYS A 256 -18.57 31.58 29.25
CA LYS A 256 -19.42 32.45 28.44
C LYS A 256 -18.69 33.71 27.97
N GLN A 257 -17.87 34.34 28.82
CA GLN A 257 -17.16 35.56 28.43
C GLN A 257 -16.09 35.24 27.40
N THR A 258 -15.35 34.15 27.60
CA THR A 258 -14.34 33.67 26.65
C THR A 258 -14.99 33.32 25.30
N GLY A 259 -16.16 32.67 25.30
CA GLY A 259 -16.92 32.43 24.06
C GLY A 259 -17.37 33.69 23.33
N LEU A 260 -17.84 34.71 24.06
CA LEU A 260 -18.19 36.00 23.46
C LEU A 260 -16.97 36.75 22.92
N MET A 261 -15.82 36.66 23.59
CA MET A 261 -14.56 37.22 23.11
C MET A 261 -14.05 36.49 21.87
N ALA A 262 -14.03 35.16 21.87
CA ALA A 262 -13.67 34.33 20.73
C ALA A 262 -14.44 34.72 19.46
N ARG A 263 -15.77 34.84 19.60
CA ARG A 263 -16.65 35.30 18.52
C ARG A 263 -16.29 36.71 18.04
N ARG A 264 -16.02 37.64 18.95
CA ARG A 264 -15.67 39.02 18.63
C ARG A 264 -14.33 39.10 17.90
N LEU A 265 -13.33 38.33 18.34
CA LEU A 265 -12.03 38.21 17.71
C LEU A 265 -12.14 37.64 16.29
N VAL A 266 -12.91 36.55 16.11
CA VAL A 266 -13.17 35.98 14.77
C VAL A 266 -13.83 37.00 13.84
N PHE A 267 -14.78 37.79 14.35
CA PHE A 267 -15.45 38.81 13.53
C PHE A 267 -14.48 39.96 13.20
N ALA A 268 -13.71 40.44 14.18
CA ALA A 268 -12.72 41.49 13.92
C ALA A 268 -11.64 41.02 12.91
N ALA A 269 -11.15 39.79 13.05
CA ALA A 269 -10.23 39.18 12.09
C ALA A 269 -10.83 39.11 10.68
N ALA A 270 -12.14 38.85 10.56
CA ALA A 270 -12.86 38.85 9.30
C ALA A 270 -13.19 40.25 8.74
N GLY A 271 -12.91 41.33 9.46
CA GLY A 271 -13.33 42.69 9.10
C GLY A 271 -14.80 43.01 9.40
N GLY A 272 -15.47 42.19 10.22
CA GLY A 272 -16.89 42.29 10.54
C GLY A 272 -17.53 40.92 10.71
N ARG A 273 -18.84 40.80 10.50
CA ARG A 273 -19.50 39.49 10.54
C ARG A 273 -19.17 38.70 9.25
N PRO A 274 -18.43 37.58 9.31
CA PRO A 274 -18.09 36.82 8.12
C PRO A 274 -19.31 36.12 7.54
N VAL A 275 -19.39 36.04 6.20
CA VAL A 275 -20.37 35.18 5.51
C VAL A 275 -19.95 33.71 5.60
N ALA A 276 -18.65 33.46 5.45
CA ALA A 276 -18.06 32.12 5.51
C ALA A 276 -16.75 32.12 6.31
N VAL A 277 -16.54 31.02 7.04
CA VAL A 277 -15.32 30.73 7.78
C VAL A 277 -14.84 29.33 7.38
N THR A 278 -13.60 29.22 6.94
CA THR A 278 -12.98 27.96 6.55
C THR A 278 -11.94 27.58 7.59
N PHE A 279 -12.04 26.39 8.18
CA PHE A 279 -10.99 25.82 9.03
C PHE A 279 -10.13 24.87 8.22
N ASP A 280 -8.81 25.06 8.27
CA ASP A 280 -7.88 24.10 7.68
C ASP A 280 -7.83 22.81 8.50
N LEU A 281 -7.89 21.67 7.82
CA LEU A 281 -7.59 20.36 8.36
C LEU A 281 -6.38 19.71 7.66
N THR A 282 -5.80 20.35 6.64
CA THR A 282 -4.72 19.78 5.83
C THR A 282 -3.39 19.75 6.57
N LEU A 283 -3.05 20.82 7.30
CA LEU A 283 -1.83 20.91 8.11
C LEU A 283 -1.84 19.90 9.27
N ASN A 284 -3.02 19.46 9.70
CA ASN A 284 -3.21 18.48 10.77
C ASN A 284 -3.20 17.02 10.25
N GLY A 285 -2.79 16.80 9.00
CA GLY A 285 -2.74 15.48 8.38
C GLY A 285 -4.13 14.88 8.05
N LEU A 286 -5.20 15.68 8.16
CA LEU A 286 -6.57 15.26 7.87
C LEU A 286 -7.02 15.64 6.45
N GLY A 287 -6.07 15.94 5.55
CA GLY A 287 -6.34 16.10 4.13
C GLY A 287 -7.17 14.94 3.59
N ALA A 288 -8.15 15.24 2.73
CA ALA A 288 -8.84 14.23 1.96
C ALA A 288 -7.81 13.71 0.96
N SER A 289 -7.68 12.39 0.84
CA SER A 289 -6.78 11.84 -0.15
C SER A 289 -7.08 12.39 -1.53
N ARG A 290 -5.99 12.56 -2.28
CA ARG A 290 -6.02 12.81 -3.71
C ARG A 290 -7.01 11.87 -4.41
N ASN A 291 -7.60 12.34 -5.49
CA ASN A 291 -8.43 11.53 -6.38
C ASN A 291 -7.70 10.21 -6.68
N LEU A 292 -8.35 9.07 -6.46
CA LEU A 292 -7.76 7.74 -6.62
C LEU A 292 -7.17 7.53 -8.02
N LEU A 293 -7.79 8.15 -9.03
CA LEU A 293 -7.29 8.15 -10.39
C LEU A 293 -5.92 8.84 -10.46
N THR A 294 -5.80 10.04 -9.87
CA THR A 294 -4.54 10.78 -9.81
C THR A 294 -3.48 10.01 -9.04
N LEU A 295 -3.84 9.41 -7.90
CA LEU A 295 -2.93 8.59 -7.10
C LEU A 295 -2.36 7.40 -7.90
N ALA A 296 -3.17 6.79 -8.77
CA ALA A 296 -2.73 5.69 -9.63
C ALA A 296 -1.71 6.11 -10.71
N PHE A 297 -1.63 7.40 -11.05
CA PHE A 297 -0.73 7.94 -12.07
C PHE A 297 0.48 8.73 -11.51
N GLU A 298 0.61 8.83 -10.18
CA GLU A 298 1.75 9.49 -9.52
C GLU A 298 2.76 8.47 -8.96
N PRO A 299 4.07 8.79 -8.91
CA PRO A 299 5.07 7.96 -8.23
C PRO A 299 4.77 7.81 -6.72
N PRO A 300 4.98 6.62 -6.11
CA PRO A 300 5.52 5.38 -6.68
C PRO A 300 4.47 4.48 -7.36
N PHE A 301 3.17 4.79 -7.25
CA PHE A 301 2.09 3.89 -7.68
C PHE A 301 1.97 3.77 -9.19
N LEU A 302 2.44 4.76 -9.96
CA LEU A 302 2.51 4.70 -11.42
C LEU A 302 3.18 3.40 -11.92
N ALA A 303 4.26 2.97 -11.27
CA ALA A 303 4.96 1.74 -11.64
C ALA A 303 4.07 0.50 -11.43
N ALA A 304 3.34 0.44 -10.31
CA ALA A 304 2.41 -0.64 -10.03
C ALA A 304 1.23 -0.65 -11.01
N THR A 305 0.68 0.53 -11.33
CA THR A 305 -0.38 0.71 -12.33
C THR A 305 0.07 0.24 -13.72
N LEU A 306 1.26 0.66 -14.17
CA LEU A 306 1.84 0.25 -15.45
C LEU A 306 2.10 -1.26 -15.50
N CYS A 307 2.68 -1.83 -14.45
CA CYS A 307 2.90 -3.28 -14.33
C CYS A 307 1.58 -4.05 -14.37
N PHE A 308 0.54 -3.55 -13.69
CA PHE A 308 -0.79 -4.14 -13.70
C PHE A 308 -1.41 -4.11 -15.11
N PHE A 309 -1.37 -2.98 -15.81
CA PHE A 309 -1.84 -2.89 -17.20
C PHE A 309 -1.02 -3.76 -18.16
N MET A 310 0.30 -3.85 -17.99
CA MET A 310 1.14 -4.78 -18.76
C MET A 310 0.77 -6.24 -18.50
N ALA A 311 0.50 -6.62 -17.25
CA ALA A 311 0.07 -7.97 -16.90
C ALA A 311 -1.31 -8.29 -17.50
N LEU A 312 -2.25 -7.35 -17.45
CA LEU A 312 -3.55 -7.46 -18.11
C LEU A 312 -3.40 -7.64 -19.62
N PHE A 313 -2.55 -6.81 -20.25
CA PHE A 313 -2.25 -6.90 -21.67
C PHE A 313 -1.62 -8.25 -22.01
N ALA A 314 -0.62 -8.71 -21.26
CA ALA A 314 0.03 -10.00 -21.49
C ALA A 314 -0.94 -11.18 -21.29
N ALA A 315 -1.81 -11.13 -20.28
CA ALA A 315 -2.83 -12.15 -20.05
C ALA A 315 -3.89 -12.19 -21.16
N GLY A 316 -4.35 -11.01 -21.61
CA GLY A 316 -5.23 -10.88 -22.76
C GLY A 316 -4.58 -11.38 -24.04
N TRP A 317 -3.35 -10.93 -24.32
CA TRP A 317 -2.53 -11.33 -25.46
C TRP A 317 -2.30 -12.85 -25.50
N ARG A 318 -2.03 -13.46 -24.35
CA ARG A 318 -1.90 -14.90 -24.18
C ARG A 318 -3.21 -15.67 -24.48
N SER A 319 -4.37 -15.05 -24.29
CA SER A 319 -5.66 -15.66 -24.65
C SER A 319 -5.84 -15.77 -26.17
N PHE A 320 -5.32 -14.79 -26.93
CA PHE A 320 -5.37 -14.79 -28.39
C PHE A 320 -4.24 -15.63 -29.01
N ASN A 321 -3.05 -15.63 -28.39
CA ASN A 321 -1.90 -16.40 -28.86
C ASN A 321 -1.81 -17.74 -28.14
N ARG A 322 -2.56 -18.72 -28.66
CA ARG A 322 -2.50 -20.12 -28.20
C ARG A 322 -1.10 -20.69 -28.44
N PHE A 323 -0.34 -20.93 -27.38
CA PHE A 323 0.90 -21.72 -27.45
C PHE A 323 0.58 -23.21 -27.63
N GLY A 324 0.35 -23.60 -28.89
CA GLY A 324 0.37 -24.99 -29.35
C GLY A 324 -0.64 -25.96 -28.70
N PRO A 325 -0.64 -27.23 -29.14
CA PRO A 325 -1.31 -28.30 -28.42
C PRO A 325 -0.62 -28.51 -27.06
N PRO A 326 -1.37 -28.84 -25.99
CA PRO A 326 -0.75 -29.27 -24.75
C PRO A 326 0.22 -30.42 -25.05
N ARG A 327 1.46 -30.33 -24.54
CA ARG A 327 2.40 -31.46 -24.60
C ARG A 327 1.84 -32.55 -23.70
N VAL A 328 1.03 -33.43 -24.28
CA VAL A 328 0.64 -34.68 -23.65
C VAL A 328 1.95 -35.43 -23.43
N ALA A 329 2.28 -35.74 -22.18
CA ALA A 329 3.42 -36.61 -21.87
C ALA A 329 3.25 -37.88 -22.73
N GLY A 330 4.21 -38.14 -23.62
CA GLY A 330 4.20 -39.35 -24.42
C GLY A 330 4.13 -40.55 -23.48
N ARG A 331 3.29 -41.52 -23.82
CA ARG A 331 3.07 -42.73 -23.02
C ARG A 331 4.41 -43.44 -22.79
N GLU A 332 4.82 -43.56 -21.53
CA GLU A 332 6.15 -44.02 -21.09
C GLU A 332 6.53 -45.45 -21.53
N ILE A 333 5.57 -46.23 -22.03
CA ILE A 333 5.80 -47.60 -22.51
C ILE A 333 5.19 -47.76 -23.90
N PRO A 334 6.01 -47.84 -24.97
CA PRO A 334 5.52 -48.21 -26.29
C PRO A 334 5.11 -49.68 -26.30
N LEU A 335 3.92 -49.99 -26.84
CA LEU A 335 3.46 -51.37 -27.03
C LEU A 335 4.22 -52.02 -28.19
N GLY A 336 4.80 -53.19 -27.95
CA GLY A 336 5.45 -53.98 -28.99
C GLY A 336 6.05 -55.28 -28.45
N LYS A 337 5.99 -56.36 -29.24
CA LYS A 337 6.54 -57.67 -28.88
C LYS A 337 8.04 -57.58 -28.53
N THR A 338 8.78 -56.70 -29.18
CA THR A 338 10.20 -56.42 -28.91
C THR A 338 10.45 -55.85 -27.52
N VAL A 339 9.56 -55.00 -27.01
CA VAL A 339 9.66 -54.40 -25.67
C VAL A 339 9.39 -55.44 -24.60
N LEU A 340 8.39 -56.30 -24.83
CA LEU A 340 8.09 -57.42 -23.92
C LEU A 340 9.30 -58.35 -23.81
N VAL A 341 9.87 -58.78 -24.93
CA VAL A 341 11.06 -59.64 -24.97
C VAL A 341 12.24 -59.00 -24.24
N ARG A 342 12.51 -57.71 -24.48
CA ARG A 342 13.61 -56.99 -23.82
C ARG A 342 13.40 -56.88 -22.29
N ASN A 343 12.17 -56.62 -21.85
CA ASN A 343 11.83 -56.51 -20.44
C ASN A 343 11.93 -57.87 -19.74
N THR A 344 11.39 -58.92 -20.34
CA THR A 344 11.47 -60.29 -19.81
C THR A 344 12.93 -60.76 -19.74
N ALA A 345 13.73 -60.55 -20.79
CA ALA A 345 15.16 -60.85 -20.79
C ALA A 345 15.91 -60.06 -19.70
N GLY A 346 15.56 -58.79 -19.49
CA GLY A 346 16.09 -57.95 -18.42
C GLY A 346 15.77 -58.49 -17.02
N LEU A 347 14.53 -58.94 -16.79
CA LEU A 347 14.09 -59.56 -15.53
C LEU A 347 14.85 -60.84 -15.23
N ILE A 348 14.97 -61.73 -16.22
CA ILE A 348 15.71 -62.99 -16.11
C ILE A 348 17.19 -62.72 -15.75
N ARG A 349 17.81 -61.74 -16.42
CA ARG A 349 19.20 -61.35 -16.18
C ARG A 349 19.39 -60.81 -14.76
N ARG A 350 18.49 -59.93 -14.30
CA ARG A 350 18.54 -59.35 -12.94
C ARG A 350 18.27 -60.39 -11.85
N ALA A 351 17.41 -61.37 -12.12
CA ALA A 351 17.12 -62.45 -11.19
C ALA A 351 18.25 -63.50 -11.08
N GLY A 352 19.29 -63.42 -11.92
CA GLY A 352 20.42 -64.37 -11.91
C GLY A 352 20.07 -65.79 -12.36
N ARG A 353 18.87 -66.02 -12.91
CA ARG A 353 18.34 -67.36 -13.24
C ARG A 353 18.54 -67.78 -14.71
N VAL A 354 19.53 -67.19 -15.40
CA VAL A 354 19.80 -67.44 -16.82
C VAL A 354 20.00 -68.94 -17.14
N ARG A 355 20.58 -69.69 -16.20
CA ARG A 355 20.76 -71.16 -16.30
C ARG A 355 19.46 -71.94 -16.51
N LEU A 356 18.33 -71.48 -15.96
CA LEU A 356 17.04 -72.19 -16.07
C LEU A 356 16.47 -72.15 -17.50
N ILE A 357 16.98 -71.26 -18.36
CA ILE A 357 16.47 -71.08 -19.72
C ILE A 357 17.27 -71.89 -20.73
N ALA A 358 18.49 -72.34 -20.38
CA ALA A 358 19.36 -73.09 -21.29
C ALA A 358 18.70 -74.37 -21.83
N GLY A 359 18.05 -75.16 -20.96
CA GLY A 359 17.29 -76.35 -21.34
C GLY A 359 16.10 -76.04 -22.24
N PRO A 360 15.14 -75.22 -21.78
CA PRO A 360 13.98 -74.82 -22.58
C PRO A 360 14.33 -74.19 -23.92
N PHE A 361 15.41 -73.41 -24.00
CA PHE A 361 15.88 -72.83 -25.27
C PHE A 361 16.39 -73.90 -26.23
N ALA A 362 17.17 -74.88 -25.74
CA ALA A 362 17.66 -76.00 -26.56
C ALA A 362 16.50 -76.84 -27.09
N ASP A 363 15.46 -77.06 -26.28
CA ASP A 363 14.28 -77.82 -26.68
C ASP A 363 13.45 -77.05 -27.71
N ALA A 364 13.26 -75.74 -27.52
CA ALA A 364 12.58 -74.90 -28.49
C ALA A 364 13.34 -74.81 -29.82
N ALA A 365 14.67 -74.78 -29.80
CA ALA A 365 15.50 -74.79 -30.99
C ALA A 365 15.45 -76.13 -31.73
N ARG A 366 15.44 -77.25 -30.99
CA ARG A 366 15.19 -78.60 -31.54
C ARG A 366 13.85 -78.65 -32.27
N GLU A 367 12.77 -78.17 -31.65
CA GLU A 367 11.44 -78.17 -32.28
C GLU A 367 11.39 -77.35 -33.58
N ARG A 368 12.10 -76.21 -33.61
CA ARG A 368 12.22 -75.42 -34.85
C ARG A 368 12.97 -76.17 -35.94
N LEU A 369 14.05 -76.88 -35.61
CA LEU A 369 14.76 -77.73 -36.58
C LEU A 369 13.93 -78.92 -37.05
N VAL A 370 13.20 -79.58 -36.15
CA VAL A 370 12.27 -80.65 -36.51
C VAL A 370 11.24 -80.15 -37.53
N HIS A 371 10.70 -78.96 -37.28
CA HIS A 371 9.75 -78.34 -38.20
C HIS A 371 10.39 -77.95 -39.54
N ALA A 372 11.55 -77.29 -39.53
CA ALA A 372 12.20 -76.78 -40.73
C ALA A 372 12.77 -77.90 -41.62
N LEU A 373 13.31 -78.96 -41.02
CA LEU A 373 13.93 -80.10 -41.72
C LEU A 373 12.93 -81.23 -42.02
N GLY A 374 11.65 -81.06 -41.67
CA GLY A 374 10.59 -82.04 -41.94
C GLY A 374 10.77 -83.37 -41.18
N LEU A 375 11.40 -83.36 -40.01
CA LEU A 375 11.64 -84.57 -39.24
C LEU A 375 10.35 -85.06 -38.55
N PRO A 376 10.18 -86.39 -38.34
CA PRO A 376 9.01 -86.93 -37.64
C PRO A 376 8.88 -86.36 -36.21
N ARG A 377 7.68 -85.85 -35.89
CA ARG A 377 7.37 -85.29 -34.56
C ARG A 377 7.10 -86.39 -33.54
N GLY A 378 7.35 -86.10 -32.26
CA GLY A 378 7.00 -86.99 -31.14
C GLY A 378 8.01 -88.11 -30.84
N ARG A 379 9.20 -88.09 -31.47
CA ARG A 379 10.30 -89.00 -31.11
C ARG A 379 10.99 -88.56 -29.82
N PRO A 380 11.63 -89.49 -29.09
CA PRO A 380 12.49 -89.14 -27.98
C PRO A 380 13.54 -88.09 -28.39
N PRO A 381 13.91 -87.18 -27.48
CA PRO A 381 14.92 -86.15 -27.75
C PRO A 381 16.23 -86.72 -28.32
N GLU A 382 16.72 -87.82 -27.75
CA GLU A 382 18.00 -88.41 -28.17
C GLU A 382 17.96 -88.94 -29.62
N GLU A 383 16.85 -89.58 -30.02
CA GLU A 383 16.66 -90.05 -31.39
C GLU A 383 16.53 -88.89 -32.39
N THR A 384 15.90 -87.80 -31.95
CA THR A 384 15.73 -86.59 -32.76
C THR A 384 17.06 -85.87 -32.95
N ASP A 385 17.87 -85.73 -31.91
CA ASP A 385 19.21 -85.15 -32.00
C ASP A 385 20.10 -85.99 -32.92
N ALA A 386 20.05 -87.33 -32.82
CA ALA A 386 20.78 -88.22 -33.71
C ALA A 386 20.29 -88.15 -35.17
N ALA A 387 19.02 -87.83 -35.41
CA ALA A 387 18.50 -87.60 -36.75
C ALA A 387 19.02 -86.28 -37.34
N ILE A 388 19.05 -85.21 -36.54
CA ILE A 388 19.63 -83.91 -36.93
C ILE A 388 21.12 -84.06 -37.23
N ASP A 389 21.89 -84.76 -36.37
CA ASP A 389 23.33 -84.99 -36.58
C ASP A 389 23.63 -85.77 -37.87
N ARG A 390 22.79 -86.76 -38.21
CA ARG A 390 22.90 -87.52 -39.47
C ARG A 390 22.63 -86.64 -40.69
N LEU A 391 21.68 -85.72 -40.60
CA LEU A 391 21.40 -84.77 -41.67
C LEU A 391 22.54 -83.75 -41.82
N GLN A 392 23.06 -83.23 -40.71
CA GLN A 392 24.24 -82.36 -40.68
C GLN A 392 25.46 -83.04 -41.33
N ALA A 393 25.66 -84.35 -41.10
CA ALA A 393 26.74 -85.11 -41.74
C ALA A 393 26.60 -85.20 -43.27
N ARG A 394 25.37 -85.22 -43.79
CA ARG A 394 25.10 -85.29 -45.23
C ARG A 394 25.29 -83.95 -45.93
N LEU A 395 25.06 -82.85 -45.22
CA LEU A 395 25.17 -81.47 -45.73
C LEU A 395 26.60 -80.90 -45.66
N THR A 396 27.60 -81.71 -45.31
CA THR A 396 29.04 -81.35 -45.28
C THR A 396 29.37 -80.11 -44.44
N ALA A 397 28.62 -79.86 -43.36
CA ALA A 397 28.93 -78.78 -42.42
C ALA A 397 30.12 -79.20 -41.52
N THR A 398 31.29 -78.60 -41.74
CA THR A 398 32.45 -78.75 -40.82
C THR A 398 32.19 -77.97 -39.53
N GLY A 399 31.96 -78.69 -38.43
CA GLY A 399 31.70 -78.08 -37.13
C GLY A 399 31.24 -79.09 -36.06
N PRO A 400 31.04 -78.63 -34.81
CA PRO A 400 30.50 -79.46 -33.73
C PRO A 400 29.09 -79.95 -34.05
N ARG A 401 28.74 -81.13 -33.53
CA ARG A 401 27.43 -81.76 -33.74
C ARG A 401 26.32 -81.02 -33.00
N TRP A 402 25.09 -81.07 -33.52
CA TRP A 402 23.93 -80.49 -32.85
C TRP A 402 23.75 -81.06 -31.44
N SER A 403 23.82 -82.38 -31.29
CA SER A 403 23.72 -83.05 -29.98
C SER A 403 24.77 -82.55 -28.98
N GLU A 404 26.00 -82.35 -29.45
CA GLU A 404 27.12 -81.86 -28.66
C GLU A 404 26.92 -80.40 -28.21
N LEU A 405 26.46 -79.52 -29.11
CA LEU A 405 26.16 -78.12 -28.78
C LEU A 405 24.97 -78.02 -27.82
N ALA A 406 23.92 -78.81 -28.02
CA ALA A 406 22.75 -78.85 -27.16
C ALA A 406 23.12 -79.36 -25.75
N ALA A 407 23.93 -80.42 -25.65
CA ALA A 407 24.44 -80.92 -24.37
C ALA A 407 25.32 -79.88 -23.66
N ARG A 408 26.22 -79.21 -24.40
CA ARG A 408 27.03 -78.11 -23.86
C ARG A 408 26.17 -76.97 -23.35
N LEU A 409 25.12 -76.56 -24.05
CA LEU A 409 24.22 -75.51 -23.57
C LEU A 409 23.51 -75.94 -22.28
N ARG A 410 23.00 -77.17 -22.20
CA ARG A 410 22.33 -77.70 -20.99
C ARG A 410 23.27 -77.78 -19.79
N ALA A 411 24.55 -78.08 -20.01
CA ALA A 411 25.58 -78.12 -18.96
C ALA A 411 26.13 -76.74 -18.56
N ALA A 412 25.70 -75.65 -19.21
CA ALA A 412 26.23 -74.32 -18.94
C ALA A 412 25.65 -73.73 -17.66
N HIS A 413 26.52 -73.38 -16.71
CA HIS A 413 26.11 -72.83 -15.42
C HIS A 413 26.31 -71.31 -15.29
N ARG A 414 27.24 -70.73 -16.06
CA ARG A 414 27.52 -69.29 -16.04
C ARG A 414 26.71 -68.56 -17.11
N SER A 415 26.19 -67.38 -16.79
CA SER A 415 25.37 -66.59 -17.70
C SER A 415 26.07 -66.27 -19.03
N ALA A 416 27.38 -66.01 -19.01
CA ALA A 416 28.17 -65.79 -20.21
C ALA A 416 28.24 -67.04 -21.10
N ASP A 417 28.49 -68.21 -20.50
CA ASP A 417 28.56 -69.49 -21.21
C ASP A 417 27.21 -69.86 -21.83
N VAL A 418 26.10 -69.60 -21.13
CA VAL A 418 24.74 -69.84 -21.66
C VAL A 418 24.49 -69.01 -22.91
N VAL A 419 24.81 -67.70 -22.89
CA VAL A 419 24.60 -66.82 -24.06
C VAL A 419 25.50 -67.23 -25.22
N GLN A 420 26.78 -67.50 -24.96
CA GLN A 420 27.73 -67.92 -26.00
C GLN A 420 27.32 -69.25 -26.65
N ARG A 421 26.93 -70.24 -25.84
CA ARG A 421 26.52 -71.56 -26.33
C ARG A 421 25.16 -71.52 -27.01
N ALA A 422 24.23 -70.69 -26.54
CA ALA A 422 22.95 -70.45 -27.22
C ALA A 422 23.15 -69.78 -28.58
N ALA A 423 24.09 -68.83 -28.68
CA ALA A 423 24.44 -68.21 -29.97
C ALA A 423 25.09 -69.20 -30.93
N ALA A 424 25.96 -70.10 -30.46
CA ALA A 424 26.53 -71.17 -31.28
C ALA A 424 25.45 -72.15 -31.78
N LEU A 425 24.50 -72.52 -30.91
CA LEU A 425 23.36 -73.37 -31.26
C LEU A 425 22.44 -72.70 -32.29
N GLN A 426 22.18 -71.40 -32.12
CA GLN A 426 21.36 -70.61 -33.05
C GLN A 426 22.02 -70.40 -34.42
N ARG A 427 23.35 -70.26 -34.47
CA ARG A 427 24.08 -70.19 -35.75
C ARG A 427 23.96 -71.51 -36.51
N LEU A 428 24.20 -72.64 -35.84
CA LEU A 428 24.00 -73.95 -36.46
C LEU A 428 22.55 -74.16 -36.89
N GLU A 429 21.57 -73.70 -36.10
CA GLU A 429 20.16 -73.73 -36.49
C GLU A 429 19.94 -73.02 -37.82
N LYS A 430 20.46 -71.80 -37.97
CA LYS A 430 20.35 -71.03 -39.22
C LYS A 430 21.03 -71.73 -40.39
N ASP A 431 22.28 -72.16 -40.21
CA ASP A 431 23.08 -72.82 -41.25
C ASP A 431 22.42 -74.12 -41.77
N LEU A 432 21.54 -74.76 -40.99
CA LEU A 432 20.82 -75.96 -41.40
C LEU A 432 19.45 -75.67 -42.03
N THR A 433 18.91 -74.46 -41.87
CA THR A 433 17.56 -74.09 -42.33
C THR A 433 17.54 -73.09 -43.48
N GLU A 434 18.61 -72.32 -43.64
CA GLU A 434 18.88 -71.47 -44.81
C GLU A 434 19.72 -72.25 -45.82
#